data_AF-A0A6B9Y953-F1
#
_entry.id   AF-A0A6B9Y953-F1
#
_cell.length_a   1.000
_cell.length_b   1.000
_cell.length_c   1.000
_cell.angle_alpha   90.00
_cell.angle_beta   90.00
_cell.angle_gamma   90.00
#
_symmetry.space_group_name_H-M   'P 1'
#
loop_
_entity.id
_entity.type
_entity.pdbx_description
1 polymer ?
#
loop_
_entity_poly.entity_id
_entity_poly.type
_entity_poly.pdbx_seq_one_letter_code
_entity_poly.pdbx_strand_id
1 'polypeptide(L)'
;MGAVRIDVTRLHDTWMEVAFPRQLDASSVLGKWQPETTPQRIAYKLWAAIGIPLVLFGYPLLLVGFATRYYATRLDSAVTRIGVLGVLLVATLVWGTLTVITRVQLSTEAFLAVGAASVVAIASAGLAALFSKVGGRATSVLLAYPFAMTALFLPPVVAALFTPSLGEVIFPNSTELAVWILDTLLAVGGINDWLRANFTLEGTGYVLMWFGLAIPTGWLLGLLVALADVIRPKPDD
;
A
#
# COMPACT_ATOMS: atom_id res chain seq x y z
N MET A 1 17.05 -20.71 8.01
CA MET A 1 15.94 -21.43 8.68
C MET A 1 15.46 -20.77 9.96
N GLY A 2 16.32 -20.23 10.84
CA GLY A 2 15.90 -19.63 12.12
C GLY A 2 14.98 -18.40 12.01
N ALA A 3 15.28 -17.47 11.11
CA ALA A 3 14.52 -16.22 10.98
C ALA A 3 13.06 -16.42 10.54
N VAL A 4 12.82 -17.30 9.56
CA VAL A 4 11.46 -17.65 9.08
C VAL A 4 10.63 -18.24 10.21
N ARG A 5 11.21 -19.19 10.97
CA ARG A 5 10.51 -19.82 12.11
C ARG A 5 10.11 -18.78 13.14
N ILE A 6 11.01 -17.84 13.47
CA ILE A 6 10.72 -16.76 14.43
C ILE A 6 9.54 -15.92 13.94
N ASP A 7 9.52 -15.52 12.67
CA ASP A 7 8.45 -14.68 12.12
C ASP A 7 7.10 -15.39 12.12
N VAL A 8 7.09 -16.65 11.69
CA VAL A 8 5.88 -17.49 11.69
C VAL A 8 5.36 -17.70 13.11
N THR A 9 6.25 -17.96 14.08
CA THR A 9 5.87 -18.08 15.49
C THR A 9 5.31 -16.77 16.03
N ARG A 10 5.95 -15.63 15.78
CA ARG A 10 5.43 -14.33 16.23
C ARG A 10 4.11 -13.98 15.57
N LEU A 11 3.93 -14.27 14.28
CA LEU A 11 2.66 -14.05 13.57
C LEU A 11 1.53 -14.90 14.17
N HIS A 12 1.81 -16.16 14.47
CA HIS A 12 0.87 -17.04 15.18
C HIS A 12 0.59 -16.52 16.60
N ASP A 13 1.61 -16.09 17.34
CA ASP A 13 1.45 -15.55 18.68
C ASP A 13 0.62 -14.25 18.69
N THR A 14 0.79 -13.37 17.69
CA THR A 14 -0.06 -12.18 17.50
C THR A 14 -1.53 -12.57 17.31
N TRP A 15 -1.80 -13.61 16.53
CA TRP A 15 -3.17 -14.14 16.38
C TRP A 15 -3.72 -14.72 17.69
N MET A 16 -2.90 -15.50 18.41
CA MET A 16 -3.31 -16.08 19.67
C MET A 16 -3.59 -15.01 20.72
N GLU A 17 -2.85 -13.89 20.70
CA GLU A 17 -3.01 -12.77 21.64
C GLU A 17 -4.39 -12.10 21.57
N VAL A 18 -5.07 -12.16 20.42
CA VAL A 18 -6.41 -11.60 20.24
C VAL A 18 -7.43 -12.21 21.22
N ALA A 19 -7.29 -13.51 21.51
CA ALA A 19 -8.22 -14.24 22.38
C ALA A 19 -7.59 -14.67 23.72
N PHE A 20 -6.27 -14.88 23.75
CA PHE A 20 -5.54 -15.37 24.91
C PHE A 20 -4.39 -14.42 25.23
N PRO A 21 -4.35 -13.78 26.39
CA PRO A 21 -3.35 -12.76 26.68
C PRO A 21 -1.93 -13.34 26.79
N ARG A 22 -0.90 -12.48 26.67
CA ARG A 22 0.52 -12.85 26.90
C ARG A 22 1.01 -13.94 25.96
N GLN A 23 0.77 -13.80 24.66
CA GLN A 23 1.25 -14.77 23.66
C GLN A 23 2.47 -14.23 22.89
N LEU A 24 2.43 -12.98 22.43
CA LEU A 24 3.50 -12.33 21.67
C LEU A 24 4.65 -11.88 22.56
N ASP A 25 4.35 -11.08 23.59
CA ASP A 25 5.35 -10.44 24.47
C ASP A 25 5.12 -10.84 25.94
N ALA A 26 5.24 -12.12 26.23
CA ALA A 26 5.15 -12.63 27.60
C ALA A 26 6.33 -12.17 28.46
N SER A 27 6.04 -11.67 29.66
CA SER A 27 7.09 -11.26 30.61
C SER A 27 7.89 -12.47 31.10
N SER A 28 9.16 -12.26 31.41
CA SER A 28 10.05 -13.30 31.97
C SER A 28 9.56 -13.87 33.30
N VAL A 29 8.75 -13.10 34.04
CA VAL A 29 8.22 -13.46 35.36
C VAL A 29 6.96 -14.31 35.25
N LEU A 30 6.02 -13.93 34.37
CA LEU A 30 4.71 -14.57 34.30
C LEU A 30 4.59 -15.62 33.20
N GLY A 31 5.48 -15.60 32.20
CA GLY A 31 5.46 -16.51 31.07
C GLY A 31 4.21 -16.37 30.19
N LYS A 32 4.13 -17.22 29.15
CA LYS A 32 2.96 -17.26 28.27
C LYS A 32 1.75 -17.83 29.00
N TRP A 33 0.56 -17.29 28.73
CA TRP A 33 -0.67 -17.89 29.23
C TRP A 33 -0.84 -19.32 28.69
N GLN A 34 -1.29 -20.24 29.54
CA GLN A 34 -1.53 -21.64 29.21
C GLN A 34 -2.94 -22.07 29.66
N PRO A 35 -3.62 -22.93 28.89
CA PRO A 35 -4.94 -23.42 29.26
C PRO A 35 -4.86 -24.46 30.40
N GLU A 36 -5.56 -24.21 31.49
CA GLU A 36 -5.56 -25.07 32.68
C GLU A 36 -6.68 -26.11 32.64
N THR A 37 -7.84 -25.74 32.10
CA THR A 37 -9.05 -26.59 32.05
C THR A 37 -9.25 -27.23 30.68
N THR A 38 -9.98 -28.34 30.63
CA THR A 38 -10.32 -29.02 29.37
C THR A 38 -11.02 -28.11 28.36
N PRO A 39 -12.04 -27.31 28.73
CA PRO A 39 -12.68 -26.38 27.80
C PRO A 39 -11.71 -25.33 27.25
N GLN A 40 -10.81 -24.78 28.09
CA GLN A 40 -9.78 -23.83 27.64
C GLN A 40 -8.81 -24.47 26.64
N ARG A 41 -8.42 -25.73 26.85
CA ARG A 41 -7.54 -26.45 25.90
C ARG A 41 -8.20 -26.64 24.54
N ILE A 42 -9.51 -26.93 24.53
CA ILE A 42 -10.28 -27.07 23.29
C ILE A 42 -10.36 -25.71 22.58
N ALA A 43 -10.77 -24.66 23.30
CA ALA A 43 -10.87 -23.30 22.74
C ALA A 43 -9.53 -22.81 22.18
N TYR A 44 -8.43 -23.04 22.92
CA TYR A 44 -7.08 -22.67 22.48
C TYR A 44 -6.69 -23.37 21.18
N LYS A 45 -6.94 -24.67 21.06
CA LYS A 45 -6.63 -25.44 19.84
C LYS A 45 -7.50 -25.03 18.65
N LEU A 46 -8.80 -24.79 18.87
CA LEU A 46 -9.70 -24.34 17.81
C LEU A 46 -9.30 -22.96 17.31
N TRP A 47 -8.97 -22.03 18.22
CA TRP A 47 -8.48 -20.71 17.85
C TRP A 47 -7.16 -20.79 17.08
N ALA A 48 -6.20 -21.61 17.55
CA ALA A 48 -4.95 -21.83 16.83
C ALA A 48 -5.20 -22.41 15.43
N ALA A 49 -6.15 -23.35 15.28
CA ALA A 49 -6.51 -23.93 13.99
C ALA A 49 -7.08 -22.89 13.01
N ILE A 50 -7.93 -21.97 13.50
CA ILE A 50 -8.42 -20.82 12.70
C ILE A 50 -7.26 -19.90 12.29
N GLY A 51 -6.23 -19.80 13.14
CA GLY A 51 -5.02 -19.03 12.86
C GLY A 51 -4.13 -19.62 11.77
N ILE A 52 -4.24 -20.93 11.46
CA ILE A 52 -3.37 -21.58 10.47
C ILE A 52 -3.49 -20.93 9.08
N PRO A 53 -4.71 -20.79 8.49
CA PRO A 53 -4.86 -20.05 7.24
C PRO A 53 -4.34 -18.62 7.32
N LEU A 54 -4.59 -17.92 8.44
CA LEU A 54 -4.14 -16.53 8.61
C LEU A 54 -2.61 -16.43 8.60
N VAL A 55 -1.91 -17.34 9.26
CA VAL A 55 -0.44 -17.39 9.23
C VAL A 55 0.08 -17.77 7.84
N LEU A 56 -0.58 -18.72 7.18
CA LEU A 56 -0.20 -19.19 5.84
C LEU A 56 -0.26 -18.06 4.80
N PHE A 57 -1.35 -17.29 4.77
CA PHE A 57 -1.52 -16.17 3.84
C PHE A 57 -0.88 -14.88 4.35
N GLY A 58 -0.85 -14.69 5.67
CA GLY A 58 -0.27 -13.52 6.32
C GLY A 58 1.25 -13.49 6.22
N TYR A 59 1.93 -14.64 6.15
CA TYR A 59 3.39 -14.66 6.03
C TYR A 59 3.91 -14.08 4.70
N PRO A 60 3.41 -14.48 3.51
CA PRO A 60 3.74 -13.78 2.25
C PRO A 60 3.45 -12.28 2.30
N LEU A 61 2.32 -11.88 2.89
CA LEU A 61 1.96 -10.47 3.03
C LEU A 61 2.91 -9.72 3.99
N LEU A 62 3.35 -10.37 5.06
CA LEU A 62 4.37 -9.85 5.97
C LEU A 62 5.70 -9.64 5.25
N LEU A 63 6.08 -10.52 4.32
CA LEU A 63 7.28 -10.32 3.49
C LEU A 63 7.16 -9.08 2.60
N VAL A 64 5.98 -8.84 2.03
CA VAL A 64 5.69 -7.58 1.31
C VAL A 64 5.81 -6.39 2.26
N GLY A 65 5.28 -6.51 3.49
CA GLY A 65 5.45 -5.51 4.55
C GLY A 65 6.91 -5.21 4.85
N PHE A 66 7.76 -6.23 4.99
CA PHE A 66 9.20 -6.06 5.20
C PHE A 66 9.89 -5.38 4.00
N ALA A 67 9.55 -5.77 2.78
CA ALA A 67 10.10 -5.16 1.57
C ALA A 67 9.70 -3.69 1.46
N THR A 68 8.41 -3.39 1.62
CA THR A 68 7.89 -2.01 1.62
C THR A 68 8.55 -1.18 2.70
N ARG A 69 8.65 -1.71 3.93
CA ARG A 69 9.30 -1.04 5.05
C ARG A 69 10.76 -0.71 4.74
N TYR A 70 11.48 -1.64 4.12
CA TYR A 70 12.88 -1.44 3.73
C TYR A 70 13.04 -0.29 2.73
N TYR A 71 12.22 -0.26 1.67
CA TYR A 71 12.25 0.83 0.70
C TYR A 71 11.77 2.15 1.29
N ALA A 72 10.70 2.14 2.08
CA ALA A 72 10.19 3.31 2.79
C ALA A 72 11.25 3.91 3.72
N THR A 73 11.95 3.09 4.51
CA THR A 73 13.01 3.58 5.42
C THR A 73 14.16 4.23 4.65
N ARG A 74 14.51 3.71 3.46
CA ARG A 74 15.53 4.32 2.59
C ARG A 74 15.06 5.66 2.01
N LEU A 75 13.81 5.73 1.57
CA LEU A 75 13.21 6.96 1.06
C LEU A 75 13.07 8.00 2.18
N ASP A 76 12.63 7.62 3.37
CA ASP A 76 12.55 8.48 4.54
C ASP A 76 13.93 8.99 4.96
N SER A 77 14.96 8.14 4.92
CA SER A 77 16.34 8.57 5.15
C SER A 77 16.78 9.63 4.13
N ALA A 78 16.40 9.48 2.86
CA ALA A 78 16.65 10.49 1.84
C ALA A 78 15.86 11.78 2.13
N VAL A 79 14.57 11.68 2.44
CA VAL A 79 13.67 12.79 2.80
C VAL A 79 14.21 13.58 4.01
N THR A 80 14.77 12.88 5.01
CA THR A 80 15.41 13.52 6.17
C THR A 80 16.64 14.31 5.77
N ARG A 81 17.44 13.81 4.82
CA ARG A 81 18.66 14.48 4.33
C ARG A 81 18.38 15.68 3.41
N ILE A 82 17.46 15.54 2.45
CA ILE A 82 17.21 16.57 1.42
C ILE A 82 15.98 17.45 1.71
N GLY A 83 15.17 17.07 2.70
CA GLY A 83 13.94 17.76 3.07
C GLY A 83 12.80 17.60 2.05
N VAL A 84 11.62 18.14 2.40
CA VAL A 84 10.45 18.12 1.50
C VAL A 84 10.74 18.89 0.21
N LEU A 85 11.49 20.00 0.28
CA LEU A 85 11.93 20.74 -0.91
C LEU A 85 12.82 19.90 -1.83
N GLY A 86 13.72 19.09 -1.27
CA GLY A 86 14.53 18.16 -2.06
C GLY A 86 13.68 17.07 -2.73
N VAL A 87 12.66 16.55 -2.05
CA VAL A 87 11.71 15.61 -2.66
C VAL A 87 10.93 16.26 -3.80
N LEU A 88 10.45 17.49 -3.60
CA LEU A 88 9.76 18.24 -4.66
C LEU A 88 10.68 18.48 -5.86
N LEU A 89 11.95 18.81 -5.63
CA LEU A 89 12.93 18.97 -6.69
C LEU A 89 13.15 17.65 -7.44
N VAL A 90 13.36 16.53 -6.76
CA VAL A 90 13.53 15.21 -7.39
C VAL A 90 12.29 14.81 -8.16
N ALA A 91 11.10 14.96 -7.58
CA ALA A 91 9.83 14.66 -8.25
C ALA A 91 9.64 15.55 -9.49
N THR A 92 10.00 16.83 -9.40
CA THR A 92 9.97 17.77 -10.52
C THR A 92 10.95 17.36 -11.62
N LEU A 93 12.14 16.90 -11.27
CA LEU A 93 13.09 16.39 -12.26
C LEU A 93 12.55 15.12 -12.95
N VAL A 94 12.06 14.15 -12.18
CA VAL A 94 11.57 12.88 -12.74
C VAL A 94 10.35 13.11 -13.63
N TRP A 95 9.30 13.74 -13.09
CA TRP A 95 8.04 13.92 -13.81
C TRP A 95 8.06 15.10 -14.79
N GLY A 96 8.87 16.12 -14.51
CA GLY A 96 9.14 17.19 -15.47
C GLY A 96 9.91 16.70 -16.69
N THR A 97 10.88 15.79 -16.51
CA THR A 97 11.56 15.14 -17.64
C THR A 97 10.58 14.33 -18.48
N LEU A 98 9.69 13.55 -17.86
CA LEU A 98 8.63 12.85 -18.57
C LEU A 98 7.76 13.83 -19.38
N THR A 99 7.35 14.94 -18.76
CA THR A 99 6.54 15.98 -19.41
C THR A 99 7.27 16.60 -20.61
N VAL A 100 8.58 16.86 -20.50
CA VAL A 100 9.41 17.37 -21.61
C VAL A 100 9.54 16.34 -22.73
N ILE A 101 9.76 15.05 -22.40
CA ILE A 101 9.79 13.96 -23.38
C ILE A 101 8.46 13.89 -24.13
N THR A 102 7.33 13.98 -23.43
CA THR A 102 6.01 14.04 -24.04
C THR A 102 5.87 15.23 -24.99
N ARG A 103 6.39 16.42 -24.62
CA ARG A 103 6.34 17.61 -25.48
C ARG A 103 7.05 17.44 -26.82
N VAL A 104 8.14 16.69 -26.83
CA VAL A 104 8.97 16.50 -28.04
C VAL A 104 8.52 15.32 -28.89
N GLN A 105 7.82 14.34 -28.31
CA GLN A 105 7.38 13.13 -29.01
C GLN A 105 5.88 13.12 -29.37
N LEU A 106 5.03 13.76 -28.58
CA LEU A 106 3.57 13.64 -28.68
C LEU A 106 2.90 15.00 -28.94
N SER A 107 1.57 14.99 -29.07
CA SER A 107 0.76 16.18 -29.34
C SER A 107 0.78 17.18 -28.18
N THR A 108 0.41 18.43 -28.45
CA THR A 108 0.26 19.46 -27.40
C THR A 108 -0.74 19.05 -26.33
N GLU A 109 -1.83 18.38 -26.72
CA GLU A 109 -2.83 17.85 -25.80
C GLU A 109 -2.24 16.81 -24.85
N ALA A 110 -1.47 15.84 -25.39
CA ALA A 110 -0.76 14.85 -24.59
C ALA A 110 0.20 15.50 -23.60
N PHE A 111 0.95 16.51 -24.06
CA PHE A 111 1.84 17.30 -23.20
C PHE A 111 1.10 17.99 -22.06
N LEU A 112 -0.03 18.66 -22.33
CA LEU A 112 -0.81 19.35 -21.31
C LEU A 112 -1.39 18.35 -20.29
N ALA A 113 -1.89 17.21 -20.76
CA ALA A 113 -2.44 16.17 -19.91
C ALA A 113 -1.37 15.55 -18.99
N VAL A 114 -0.24 15.11 -19.55
CA VAL A 114 0.89 14.56 -18.77
C VAL A 114 1.48 15.61 -17.84
N GLY A 115 1.55 16.87 -18.27
CA GLY A 115 2.00 17.99 -17.43
C GLY A 115 1.08 18.20 -16.22
N ALA A 116 -0.24 18.23 -16.41
CA ALA A 116 -1.21 18.33 -15.32
C ALA A 116 -1.09 17.14 -14.34
N ALA A 117 -0.96 15.92 -14.86
CA ALA A 117 -0.74 14.71 -14.06
C ALA A 117 0.57 14.78 -13.25
N SER A 118 1.63 15.30 -13.87
CA SER A 118 2.93 15.48 -13.24
C SER A 118 2.87 16.49 -12.10
N VAL A 119 2.12 17.59 -12.25
CA VAL A 119 1.91 18.56 -11.16
C VAL A 119 1.21 17.91 -9.96
N VAL A 120 0.15 17.13 -10.20
CA VAL A 120 -0.55 16.38 -9.16
C VAL A 120 0.38 15.38 -8.47
N ALA A 121 1.22 14.70 -9.24
CA ALA A 121 2.18 13.75 -8.70
C ALA A 121 3.28 14.41 -7.86
N ILE A 122 3.81 15.56 -8.29
CA ILE A 122 4.80 16.34 -7.54
C ILE A 122 4.19 16.83 -6.22
N ALA A 123 2.97 17.39 -6.26
CA ALA A 123 2.27 17.82 -5.05
C ALA A 123 2.03 16.64 -4.09
N SER A 124 1.59 15.51 -4.62
CA SER A 124 1.37 14.28 -3.84
C SER A 124 2.68 13.75 -3.24
N ALA A 125 3.79 13.76 -3.97
CA ALA A 125 5.10 13.37 -3.44
C ALA A 125 5.55 14.29 -2.30
N GLY A 126 5.32 15.60 -2.42
CA GLY A 126 5.57 16.57 -1.35
C GLY A 126 4.75 16.30 -0.10
N LEU A 127 3.45 16.02 -0.27
CA LEU A 127 2.55 15.66 0.84
C LEU A 127 2.97 14.33 1.49
N ALA A 128 3.32 13.32 0.70
CA ALA A 128 3.83 12.05 1.21
C ALA A 128 5.07 12.25 2.08
N ALA A 129 6.03 13.05 1.61
CA ALA A 129 7.24 13.39 2.35
C ALA A 129 6.97 14.23 3.62
N LEU A 130 5.99 15.13 3.57
CA LEU A 130 5.57 15.90 4.74
C LEU A 130 4.97 14.98 5.80
N PHE A 131 4.03 14.11 5.41
CA PHE A 131 3.36 13.21 6.34
C PHE A 131 4.28 12.10 6.87
N SER A 132 5.29 11.68 6.10
CA SER A 132 6.31 10.76 6.64
C SER A 132 7.19 11.44 7.70
N LYS A 133 7.48 12.75 7.55
CA LYS A 133 8.22 13.53 8.55
C LYS A 133 7.46 13.82 9.84
N VAL A 134 6.15 14.08 9.77
CA VAL A 134 5.31 14.30 10.97
C VAL A 134 5.40 13.10 11.92
N GLY A 135 5.66 11.90 11.36
CA GLY A 135 5.87 10.69 12.12
C GLY A 135 4.56 10.07 12.60
N GLY A 136 4.70 8.85 13.11
CA GLY A 136 3.60 8.08 13.67
C GLY A 136 2.94 7.13 12.67
N ARG A 137 2.64 5.92 13.16
CA ARG A 137 2.06 4.82 12.37
C ARG A 137 0.75 5.22 11.69
N ALA A 138 -0.14 5.93 12.39
CA ALA A 138 -1.43 6.33 11.83
C ALA A 138 -1.28 7.32 10.66
N THR A 139 -0.44 8.34 10.82
CA THR A 139 -0.18 9.36 9.79
C THR A 139 0.43 8.73 8.54
N SER A 140 1.41 7.84 8.71
CA SER A 140 2.04 7.14 7.58
C SER A 140 1.02 6.30 6.83
N VAL A 141 0.25 5.46 7.54
CA VAL A 141 -0.74 4.55 6.94
C VAL A 141 -1.85 5.32 6.24
N LEU A 142 -2.46 6.29 6.91
CA LEU A 142 -3.66 6.96 6.41
C LEU A 142 -3.37 8.00 5.33
N LEU A 143 -2.19 8.64 5.36
CA LEU A 143 -1.88 9.77 4.49
C LEU A 143 -0.63 9.54 3.63
N ALA A 144 0.51 9.23 4.24
CA ALA A 144 1.78 9.20 3.50
C ALA A 144 1.79 8.14 2.38
N TYR A 145 1.37 6.90 2.66
CA TYR A 145 1.32 5.84 1.65
C TYR A 145 0.32 6.12 0.52
N PRO A 146 -0.94 6.56 0.78
CA PRO A 146 -1.85 6.98 -0.28
C PRO A 146 -1.28 8.06 -1.20
N PHE A 147 -0.71 9.13 -0.65
CA PHE A 147 -0.11 10.19 -1.46
C PHE A 147 1.11 9.69 -2.26
N ALA A 148 1.91 8.80 -1.69
CA ALA A 148 3.02 8.17 -2.41
C ALA A 148 2.53 7.33 -3.60
N MET A 149 1.44 6.57 -3.43
CA MET A 149 0.84 5.78 -4.52
C MET A 149 0.24 6.69 -5.60
N THR A 150 -0.42 7.78 -5.21
CA THR A 150 -0.93 8.77 -6.18
C THR A 150 0.20 9.37 -7.00
N ALA A 151 1.30 9.75 -6.36
CA ALA A 151 2.47 10.27 -7.05
C ALA A 151 3.09 9.26 -8.03
N LEU A 152 2.98 7.96 -7.74
CA LEU A 152 3.56 6.90 -8.55
C LEU A 152 2.68 6.51 -9.74
N PHE A 153 1.36 6.39 -9.55
CA PHE A 153 0.45 5.83 -10.54
C PHE A 153 -0.01 6.84 -11.59
N LEU A 154 -0.25 8.10 -11.19
CA LEU A 154 -0.96 9.04 -12.06
C LEU A 154 -0.20 9.38 -13.35
N PRO A 155 1.08 9.79 -13.33
CA PRO A 155 1.77 10.21 -14.54
C PRO A 155 1.91 9.10 -15.59
N PRO A 156 2.28 7.85 -15.24
CA PRO A 156 2.32 6.74 -16.20
C PRO A 156 0.96 6.44 -16.84
N VAL A 157 -0.13 6.45 -16.06
CA VAL A 157 -1.48 6.16 -16.57
C VAL A 157 -1.92 7.24 -17.56
N VAL A 158 -1.63 8.52 -17.28
CA VAL A 158 -1.94 9.61 -18.20
C VAL A 158 -1.05 9.55 -19.44
N ALA A 159 0.23 9.21 -19.31
CA ALA A 159 1.11 9.01 -20.47
C ALA A 159 0.64 7.88 -21.38
N ALA A 160 0.05 6.82 -20.80
CA ALA A 160 -0.48 5.67 -21.56
C ALA A 160 -1.64 6.04 -22.48
N LEU A 161 -2.40 7.10 -22.15
CA LEU A 161 -3.53 7.56 -22.99
C LEU A 161 -3.06 8.05 -24.36
N PHE A 162 -1.80 8.45 -24.46
CA PHE A 162 -1.21 9.04 -25.66
C PHE A 162 -0.08 8.21 -26.25
N THR A 163 0.27 7.09 -25.60
CA THR A 163 1.40 6.23 -25.99
C THR A 163 0.89 4.80 -26.20
N PRO A 164 0.75 4.34 -27.46
CA PRO A 164 0.16 3.02 -27.76
C PRO A 164 0.83 1.85 -27.02
N SER A 165 2.17 1.83 -26.98
CA SER A 165 2.92 0.76 -26.31
C SER A 165 2.66 0.65 -24.80
N LEU A 166 2.32 1.77 -24.15
CA LEU A 166 1.91 1.77 -22.74
C LEU A 166 0.42 1.42 -22.60
N GLY A 167 -0.42 1.96 -23.48
CA GLY A 167 -1.87 1.71 -23.48
C GLY A 167 -2.23 0.23 -23.70
N GLU A 168 -1.53 -0.44 -24.62
CA GLU A 168 -1.72 -1.87 -24.92
C GLU A 168 -1.44 -2.78 -23.72
N VAL A 169 -0.57 -2.35 -22.80
CA VAL A 169 -0.28 -3.09 -21.56
C VAL A 169 -1.19 -2.63 -20.42
N ILE A 170 -1.40 -1.33 -20.25
CA ILE A 170 -2.08 -0.80 -19.07
C ILE A 170 -3.60 -0.95 -19.18
N PHE A 171 -4.22 -0.65 -20.33
CA PHE A 171 -5.68 -0.54 -20.41
C PHE A 171 -6.43 -1.88 -20.39
N PRO A 172 -5.96 -2.95 -21.06
CA PRO A 172 -6.60 -4.26 -20.94
C PRO A 172 -6.58 -4.76 -19.49
N ASN A 173 -5.40 -4.73 -18.85
CA ASN A 173 -5.26 -5.12 -17.44
C ASN A 173 -6.07 -4.22 -16.49
N SER A 174 -6.15 -2.92 -16.77
CA SER A 174 -6.98 -1.97 -16.01
C SER A 174 -8.47 -2.29 -16.13
N THR A 175 -8.92 -2.65 -17.34
CA THR A 175 -10.33 -3.02 -17.59
C THR A 175 -10.69 -4.31 -16.87
N GLU A 176 -9.84 -5.34 -16.97
CA GLU A 176 -10.03 -6.60 -16.26
C GLU A 176 -10.09 -6.39 -14.75
N LEU A 177 -9.18 -5.59 -14.20
CA LEU A 177 -9.19 -5.22 -12.78
C LEU A 177 -10.47 -4.47 -12.41
N ALA A 178 -10.89 -3.49 -13.22
CA ALA A 178 -12.10 -2.71 -12.97
C ALA A 178 -13.34 -3.60 -12.92
N VAL A 179 -13.49 -4.49 -13.90
CA VAL A 179 -14.59 -5.45 -13.98
C VAL A 179 -14.57 -6.37 -12.76
N TRP A 180 -13.41 -6.92 -12.40
CA TRP A 180 -13.29 -7.77 -11.21
C TRP A 180 -13.69 -7.05 -9.92
N ILE A 181 -13.26 -5.80 -9.74
CA ILE A 181 -13.62 -4.97 -8.57
C ILE A 181 -15.13 -4.72 -8.56
N LEU A 182 -15.71 -4.32 -9.70
CA LEU A 182 -17.14 -4.04 -9.82
C LEU A 182 -17.99 -5.28 -9.54
N ASP A 183 -17.57 -6.43 -10.02
CA ASP A 183 -18.36 -7.66 -9.95
C ASP A 183 -18.14 -8.44 -8.65
N THR A 184 -17.01 -8.25 -7.97
CA THR A 184 -16.67 -8.98 -6.74
C THR A 184 -16.84 -8.11 -5.50
N LEU A 185 -16.24 -6.92 -5.48
CA LEU A 185 -16.16 -6.08 -4.28
C LEU A 185 -17.32 -5.09 -4.20
N LEU A 186 -17.72 -4.49 -5.32
CA LEU A 186 -18.73 -3.43 -5.38
C LEU A 186 -20.11 -3.92 -5.85
N ALA A 187 -20.27 -5.23 -6.06
CA ALA A 187 -21.55 -5.83 -6.42
C ALA A 187 -22.59 -5.73 -5.29
N VAL A 188 -22.13 -5.62 -4.04
CA VAL A 188 -23.01 -5.49 -2.89
C VAL A 188 -23.50 -4.05 -2.76
N GLY A 189 -24.82 -3.87 -2.71
CA GLY A 189 -25.43 -2.56 -2.45
C GLY A 189 -25.61 -1.67 -3.69
N GLY A 190 -25.47 -2.21 -4.91
CA GLY A 190 -25.78 -1.50 -6.16
C GLY A 190 -24.76 -0.42 -6.57
N ILE A 191 -23.60 -0.38 -5.90
CA ILE A 191 -22.52 0.57 -6.24
C ILE A 191 -21.98 0.28 -7.64
N ASN A 192 -21.87 -0.99 -8.02
CA ASN A 192 -21.46 -1.42 -9.36
C ASN A 192 -22.38 -0.87 -10.46
N ASP A 193 -23.70 -0.99 -10.30
CA ASP A 193 -24.70 -0.54 -11.27
C ASP A 193 -24.67 0.99 -11.37
N TRP A 194 -24.55 1.68 -10.24
CA TRP A 194 -24.40 3.13 -10.23
C TRP A 194 -23.12 3.56 -10.95
N LEU A 195 -21.98 2.93 -10.69
CA LEU A 195 -20.72 3.25 -11.37
C LEU A 195 -20.80 3.00 -12.88
N ARG A 196 -21.36 1.86 -13.29
CA ARG A 196 -21.54 1.50 -14.71
C ARG A 196 -22.53 2.42 -15.43
N ALA A 197 -23.53 2.94 -14.73
CA ALA A 197 -24.52 3.86 -15.31
C ALA A 197 -23.99 5.30 -15.46
N ASN A 198 -23.08 5.73 -14.58
CA ASN A 198 -22.61 7.12 -14.53
C ASN A 198 -21.20 7.33 -15.12
N PHE A 199 -20.40 6.27 -15.27
CA PHE A 199 -19.02 6.38 -15.69
C PHE A 199 -18.68 5.39 -16.80
N THR A 200 -17.93 5.86 -17.80
CA THR A 200 -17.31 5.04 -18.84
C THR A 200 -15.82 4.91 -18.58
N LEU A 201 -15.29 3.69 -18.71
CA LEU A 201 -13.85 3.43 -18.49
C LEU A 201 -13.05 3.72 -19.76
N GLU A 202 -12.95 5.00 -20.09
CA GLU A 202 -12.20 5.51 -21.24
C GLU A 202 -11.50 6.82 -20.86
N GLY A 203 -10.33 7.09 -21.44
CA GLY A 203 -9.66 8.38 -21.24
C GLY A 203 -9.44 8.71 -19.76
N THR A 204 -10.07 9.79 -19.31
CA THR A 204 -10.05 10.26 -17.92
C THR A 204 -10.65 9.26 -16.92
N GLY A 205 -11.53 8.35 -17.35
CA GLY A 205 -12.06 7.27 -16.54
C GLY A 205 -10.96 6.36 -15.98
N TYR A 206 -9.95 6.01 -16.78
CA TYR A 206 -8.79 5.26 -16.29
C TYR A 206 -7.99 6.04 -15.24
N VAL A 207 -7.83 7.34 -15.44
CA VAL A 207 -7.09 8.21 -14.51
C VAL A 207 -7.81 8.28 -13.16
N LEU A 208 -9.13 8.49 -13.16
CA LEU A 208 -9.94 8.53 -11.95
C LEU A 208 -9.96 7.19 -11.23
N MET A 209 -10.04 6.08 -11.98
CA MET A 209 -9.95 4.74 -11.41
C MET A 209 -8.62 4.54 -10.70
N TRP A 210 -7.49 4.80 -11.36
CA TRP A 210 -6.16 4.62 -10.78
C TRP A 210 -5.88 5.57 -9.62
N PHE A 211 -6.39 6.81 -9.66
CA PHE A 211 -6.38 7.72 -8.53
C PHE A 211 -7.16 7.16 -7.34
N GLY A 212 -8.37 6.64 -7.59
CA GLY A 212 -9.19 5.99 -6.59
C GLY A 212 -8.52 4.75 -5.99
N LEU A 213 -7.80 3.97 -6.80
CA LEU A 213 -7.06 2.77 -6.38
C LEU A 213 -5.76 3.08 -5.64
N ALA A 214 -5.14 4.23 -5.87
CA ALA A 214 -3.93 4.64 -5.16
C ALA A 214 -4.15 4.70 -3.64
N ILE A 215 -5.34 5.14 -3.21
CA ILE A 215 -5.70 5.28 -1.79
C ILE A 215 -5.73 3.91 -1.07
N PRO A 216 -6.60 2.94 -1.45
CA PRO A 216 -6.64 1.63 -0.80
C PRO A 216 -5.34 0.85 -0.96
N THR A 217 -4.61 1.03 -2.08
CA THR A 217 -3.28 0.43 -2.26
C THR A 217 -2.29 1.00 -1.24
N GLY A 218 -2.31 2.32 -1.03
CA GLY A 218 -1.50 2.98 -0.02
C GLY A 218 -1.84 2.47 1.39
N TRP A 219 -3.12 2.34 1.73
CA TRP A 219 -3.54 1.76 3.00
C TRP A 219 -3.09 0.32 3.17
N LEU A 220 -3.24 -0.52 2.15
CA LEU A 220 -2.77 -1.91 2.18
C LEU A 220 -1.28 -1.95 2.50
N LEU A 221 -0.44 -1.23 1.74
CA LEU A 221 1.00 -1.19 1.96
C LEU A 221 1.35 -0.65 3.36
N GLY A 222 0.68 0.40 3.81
CA GLY A 222 0.87 0.95 5.14
C GLY A 222 0.51 -0.04 6.24
N LEU A 223 -0.60 -0.75 6.13
CA LEU A 223 -1.02 -1.77 7.07
C LEU A 223 -0.04 -2.95 7.11
N LEU A 224 0.50 -3.36 5.96
CA LEU A 224 1.52 -4.41 5.90
C LEU A 224 2.83 -3.98 6.57
N VAL A 225 3.22 -2.71 6.44
CA VAL A 225 4.37 -2.16 7.16
C VAL A 225 4.09 -2.10 8.67
N ALA A 226 2.90 -1.65 9.07
CA ALA A 226 2.47 -1.67 10.47
C ALA A 226 2.49 -3.08 11.06
N LEU A 227 2.05 -4.09 10.31
CA LEU A 227 2.16 -5.50 10.70
C LEU A 227 3.62 -5.92 10.82
N ALA A 228 4.47 -5.57 9.86
CA ALA A 228 5.90 -5.85 9.90
C ALA A 228 6.58 -5.25 11.15
N ASP A 229 6.18 -4.07 11.58
CA ASP A 229 6.67 -3.42 12.79
C ASP A 229 6.19 -4.12 14.07
N VAL A 230 4.97 -4.68 14.08
CA VAL A 230 4.48 -5.51 15.20
C VAL A 230 5.28 -6.82 15.30
N ILE A 231 5.54 -7.48 14.17
CA ILE A 231 6.23 -8.78 14.17
C ILE A 231 7.73 -8.64 14.43
N ARG A 232 8.36 -7.61 13.86
CA ARG A 232 9.76 -7.26 14.15
C ARG A 232 9.85 -5.77 14.46
N PRO A 233 9.69 -5.40 15.74
CA PRO A 233 9.90 -4.04 16.19
C PRO A 233 11.30 -3.57 15.80
N LYS A 234 11.39 -2.32 15.35
CA LYS A 234 12.67 -1.63 15.28
C LYS A 234 13.09 -1.29 16.72
N PRO A 235 14.39 -1.27 17.05
CA PRO A 235 14.83 -0.56 18.26
C PRO A 235 14.33 0.88 18.16
N ASP A 236 13.83 1.42 19.27
CA ASP A 236 13.53 2.86 19.34
C ASP A 236 14.84 3.62 19.09
N ASP A 237 14.84 4.54 18.12
CA ASP A 237 15.92 5.51 17.90
C ASP A 237 15.83 6.65 18.93
#